data_AF-A0A1Y2MB35-F1
#
_entry.id   AF-A0A1Y2MB35-F1
#
_cell.length_a   1.000
_cell.length_b   1.000
_cell.length_c   1.000
_cell.angle_alpha   90.00
_cell.angle_beta   90.00
_cell.angle_gamma   90.00
#
_symmetry.space_group_name_H-M   'P 1'
#
loop_
_entity.id
_entity.type
_entity.pdbx_description
1 polymer ?
#
loop_
_entity_poly.entity_id
_entity_poly.type
_entity_poly.pdbx_seq_one_letter_code
_entity_poly.pdbx_strand_id
1 'polypeptide(L)'
;MALSPLQLTITLIATTLLVLPVIAFLAYTYARYGGPCALLRQHRLRREARRKAADIEADMRRLEERHRKAQQQISLETLEGLYRANNLAGSRTAPHPVSEAMDPSFDDIAASVNGLTLSESTNIGSEDESSHLALLTRTEQFRATTKTMTKVMRGHIQRSGGDVENLLEPLLSHFDANIEVIIKKVLIHYNDESVPWRIAAERYQQAAGPHDDLHIDHYFGVPYYVTYKSEQYYEHGERIRSYKGYAVAFQQQKDRDDLEARRQANKDWIDLWIRVLNTTPERSTLFSPPANYPNENLILDVPKYLFRTFDAASEGINDASVIASRRSSRRDILSLERQFMRDITLLNTYNAAVKKVGDPMQQFFRFRLDTEDYYNGEYLSQGRFSHAGGSCMMSLQQLVDAGLYELYPEFEDNKGKKRWAKQALSLRQKWKSVQGTNNREVELALEINRKCFGGFDPCDIGALILAFRYRRISVGKDKGHSDLPAGIRPS
;
A
#
# COMPACT_ATOMS: atom_id res chain seq x y z
N MET A 1 -5.62 -26.45 -22.13
CA MET A 1 -6.61 -25.41 -21.74
C MET A 1 -6.03 -24.08 -22.16
N ALA A 2 -6.64 -23.40 -23.14
CA ALA A 2 -6.17 -22.08 -23.55
C ALA A 2 -6.64 -21.06 -22.52
N LEU A 3 -5.71 -20.25 -21.98
CA LEU A 3 -6.06 -19.13 -21.12
C LEU A 3 -6.87 -18.13 -21.94
N SER A 4 -7.90 -17.54 -21.32
CA SER A 4 -8.67 -16.46 -21.97
C SER A 4 -7.73 -15.28 -22.31
N PRO A 5 -8.03 -14.48 -23.33
CA PRO A 5 -7.25 -13.28 -23.66
C PRO A 5 -7.04 -12.36 -22.45
N LEU A 6 -8.05 -12.25 -21.59
CA LEU A 6 -7.97 -11.51 -20.32
C LEU A 6 -6.95 -12.13 -19.35
N GLN A 7 -6.94 -13.46 -19.19
CA GLN A 7 -5.95 -14.15 -18.36
C GLN A 7 -4.53 -14.00 -18.93
N LEU A 8 -4.35 -14.08 -20.24
CA LEU A 8 -3.06 -13.87 -20.91
C LEU A 8 -2.55 -12.44 -20.70
N THR A 9 -3.44 -11.46 -20.80
CA THR A 9 -3.14 -10.06 -20.51
C THR A 9 -2.83 -9.86 -19.03
N ILE A 10 -3.60 -10.41 -18.08
CA ILE A 10 -3.33 -10.34 -16.64
C ILE A 10 -2.00 -11.03 -16.28
N THR A 11 -1.69 -12.19 -16.86
CA THR A 11 -0.42 -12.88 -16.63
C THR A 11 0.74 -12.05 -17.19
N LEU A 12 0.63 -11.49 -18.40
CA LEU A 12 1.64 -10.59 -18.96
C LEU A 12 1.76 -9.30 -18.14
N ILE A 13 0.65 -8.77 -17.61
CA ILE A 13 0.64 -7.67 -16.65
C ILE A 13 1.43 -8.05 -15.40
N ALA A 14 1.22 -9.27 -14.92
CA ALA A 14 1.86 -9.82 -13.76
C ALA A 14 3.35 -10.03 -13.90
N THR A 15 3.80 -10.64 -14.98
CA THR A 15 5.22 -10.96 -15.13
C THR A 15 6.09 -9.73 -15.39
N THR A 16 5.54 -8.60 -15.81
CA THR A 16 6.36 -7.54 -16.39
C THR A 16 6.30 -6.17 -15.71
N LEU A 17 5.21 -5.83 -15.03
CA LEU A 17 5.19 -4.64 -14.15
C LEU A 17 5.66 -4.94 -12.72
N LEU A 18 5.67 -6.22 -12.31
CA LEU A 18 5.56 -6.60 -10.88
C LEU A 18 6.83 -7.27 -10.38
N VAL A 19 7.25 -8.21 -11.21
CA VAL A 19 8.35 -9.13 -11.03
C VAL A 19 9.67 -8.40 -11.24
N LEU A 20 9.83 -7.67 -12.35
CA LEU A 20 11.10 -7.07 -12.73
C LEU A 20 11.60 -5.90 -11.85
N PRO A 21 10.76 -4.97 -11.33
CA PRO A 21 11.23 -3.93 -10.41
C PRO A 21 11.67 -4.48 -9.07
N VAL A 22 10.89 -5.42 -8.56
CA VAL A 22 11.17 -6.09 -7.30
C VAL A 22 12.46 -6.91 -7.43
N ILE A 23 12.66 -7.65 -8.52
CA ILE A 23 13.94 -8.30 -8.85
C ILE A 23 15.08 -7.30 -8.95
N ALA A 24 14.91 -6.19 -9.67
CA ALA A 24 15.97 -5.21 -9.89
C ALA A 24 16.43 -4.59 -8.56
N PHE A 25 15.48 -4.28 -7.70
CA PHE A 25 15.70 -3.82 -6.35
C PHE A 25 16.37 -4.88 -5.48
N LEU A 26 15.92 -6.13 -5.57
CA LEU A 26 16.49 -7.24 -4.81
C LEU A 26 17.89 -7.57 -5.27
N ALA A 27 18.18 -7.56 -6.57
CA ALA A 27 19.53 -7.71 -7.12
C ALA A 27 20.43 -6.53 -6.73
N TYR A 28 19.90 -5.30 -6.69
CA TYR A 28 20.63 -4.11 -6.26
C TYR A 28 20.94 -4.15 -4.76
N THR A 29 19.95 -4.42 -3.91
CA THR A 29 20.14 -4.59 -2.46
C THR A 29 21.04 -5.78 -2.17
N TYR A 30 20.93 -6.86 -2.91
CA TYR A 30 21.79 -8.04 -2.80
C TYR A 30 23.24 -7.76 -3.24
N ALA A 31 23.46 -7.02 -4.33
CA ALA A 31 24.78 -6.60 -4.77
C ALA A 31 25.40 -5.55 -3.83
N ARG A 32 24.57 -4.67 -3.25
CA ARG A 32 24.98 -3.60 -2.35
C ARG A 32 25.17 -4.05 -0.90
N TYR A 33 24.44 -5.09 -0.46
CA TYR A 33 24.37 -5.53 0.94
C TYR A 33 24.67 -7.03 1.19
N GLY A 34 25.03 -7.84 0.17
CA GLY A 34 25.69 -9.15 0.35
C GLY A 34 25.08 -10.34 -0.41
N GLY A 35 25.92 -11.05 -1.19
CA GLY A 35 25.54 -12.06 -2.21
C GLY A 35 25.25 -13.53 -1.79
N PRO A 36 25.52 -14.55 -2.66
CA PRO A 36 24.77 -15.83 -2.80
C PRO A 36 24.76 -16.87 -1.69
N CYS A 37 25.54 -16.69 -0.64
CA CYS A 37 25.60 -17.66 0.44
C CYS A 37 24.34 -17.67 1.34
N ALA A 38 23.56 -16.58 1.36
CA ALA A 38 22.37 -16.48 2.22
C ALA A 38 21.17 -17.30 1.71
N LEU A 39 20.92 -17.31 0.40
CA LEU A 39 19.75 -17.97 -0.19
C LEU A 39 19.86 -19.49 -0.30
N LEU A 40 21.05 -20.02 -0.61
CA LEU A 40 21.29 -21.47 -0.58
C LEU A 40 21.12 -22.04 0.86
N ARG A 41 21.43 -21.24 1.89
CA ARG A 41 21.25 -21.61 3.29
C ARG A 41 19.79 -21.53 3.73
N GLN A 42 19.07 -20.49 3.28
CA GLN A 42 17.62 -20.36 3.49
C GLN A 42 16.85 -21.51 2.81
N HIS A 43 17.26 -21.92 1.61
CA HIS A 43 16.67 -23.06 0.91
C HIS A 43 16.93 -24.39 1.63
N ARG A 44 18.10 -24.54 2.28
CA ARG A 44 18.44 -25.71 3.12
C ARG A 44 17.60 -25.76 4.40
N LEU A 45 17.48 -24.65 5.12
CA LEU A 45 16.70 -24.55 6.35
C LEU A 45 15.19 -24.68 6.09
N ARG A 46 14.68 -24.15 4.97
CA ARG A 46 13.29 -24.36 4.55
C ARG A 46 13.01 -25.80 4.13
N ARG A 47 13.96 -26.49 3.49
CA ARG A 47 13.86 -27.94 3.26
C ARG A 47 13.81 -28.70 4.58
N GLU A 48 14.58 -28.28 5.58
CA GLU A 48 14.58 -28.90 6.90
C GLU A 48 13.28 -28.64 7.67
N ALA A 49 12.75 -27.41 7.63
CA ALA A 49 11.46 -27.06 8.21
C ALA A 49 10.30 -27.80 7.52
N ARG A 50 10.34 -27.95 6.19
CA ARG A 50 9.34 -28.75 5.45
C ARG A 50 9.41 -30.23 5.80
N ARG A 51 10.60 -30.78 6.03
CA ARG A 51 10.75 -32.17 6.54
C ARG A 51 10.12 -32.31 7.91
N LYS A 52 10.44 -31.41 8.85
CA LYS A 52 9.85 -31.42 10.21
C LYS A 52 8.33 -31.25 10.18
N ALA A 53 7.80 -30.39 9.30
CA ALA A 53 6.36 -30.23 9.13
C ALA A 53 5.69 -31.49 8.56
N ALA A 54 6.32 -32.15 7.58
CA ALA A 54 5.83 -33.42 7.05
C ALA A 54 5.87 -34.55 8.10
N ASP A 55 6.88 -34.57 8.96
CA ASP A 55 6.96 -35.52 10.08
C ASP A 55 5.83 -35.28 11.10
N ILE A 56 5.55 -34.01 11.44
CA ILE A 56 4.43 -33.63 12.32
C ILE A 56 3.09 -34.02 11.69
N GLU A 57 2.89 -33.77 10.40
CA GLU A 57 1.66 -34.12 9.69
C GLU A 57 1.47 -35.65 9.63
N ALA A 58 2.54 -36.40 9.40
CA ALA A 58 2.50 -37.86 9.43
C ALA A 58 2.12 -38.40 10.83
N ASP A 59 2.64 -37.79 11.89
CA ASP A 59 2.29 -38.15 13.27
C ASP A 59 0.84 -37.77 13.61
N MET A 60 0.34 -36.63 13.12
CA MET A 60 -1.08 -36.28 13.25
C MET A 60 -1.99 -37.33 12.58
N ARG A 61 -1.69 -37.74 11.34
CA ARG A 61 -2.47 -38.79 10.66
C ARG A 61 -2.45 -40.13 11.41
N ARG A 62 -1.32 -40.49 12.02
CA ARG A 62 -1.22 -41.69 12.88
C ARG A 62 -2.08 -41.55 14.13
N LEU A 63 -2.17 -40.35 14.71
CA LEU A 63 -3.00 -40.08 15.88
C LEU A 63 -4.50 -40.18 15.52
N GLU A 64 -4.91 -39.57 14.41
CA GLU A 64 -6.28 -39.67 13.87
C GLU A 64 -6.67 -41.12 13.60
N GLU A 65 -5.75 -41.90 13.04
CA GLU A 65 -5.97 -43.32 12.79
C GLU A 65 -6.18 -44.13 14.09
N ARG A 66 -5.37 -43.86 15.12
CA ARG A 66 -5.55 -44.48 16.44
C ARG A 66 -6.90 -44.09 17.05
N HIS A 67 -7.29 -42.82 16.93
CA HIS A 67 -8.57 -42.35 17.43
C HIS A 67 -9.75 -43.04 16.71
N ARG A 68 -9.68 -43.15 15.38
CA ARG A 68 -10.67 -43.85 14.56
C ARG A 68 -10.81 -45.32 14.97
N LYS A 69 -9.69 -46.03 15.18
CA LYS A 69 -9.71 -47.42 15.67
C LYS A 69 -10.29 -47.53 17.08
N ALA A 70 -9.95 -46.61 17.98
CA ALA A 70 -10.52 -46.58 19.32
C ALA A 70 -12.04 -46.35 19.30
N GLN A 71 -12.54 -45.47 18.43
CA GLN A 71 -13.98 -45.25 18.26
C GLN A 71 -14.70 -46.48 17.69
N GLN A 72 -14.09 -47.18 16.74
CA GLN A 72 -14.65 -48.45 16.23
C GLN A 72 -14.71 -49.52 17.32
N GLN A 73 -13.67 -49.63 18.15
CA GLN A 73 -13.63 -50.56 19.27
C GLN A 73 -14.71 -50.26 20.30
N ILE A 74 -14.88 -48.98 20.69
CA ILE A 74 -15.96 -48.55 21.60
C ILE A 74 -17.34 -48.86 21.01
N SER A 75 -17.52 -48.66 19.71
CA SER A 75 -18.79 -48.96 19.04
C SER A 75 -19.10 -50.45 19.05
N LEU A 76 -18.10 -51.31 18.82
CA LEU A 76 -18.22 -52.76 18.90
C LEU A 76 -18.54 -53.22 20.33
N GLU A 77 -17.83 -52.73 21.34
CA GLU A 77 -18.09 -53.04 22.75
C GLU A 77 -19.49 -52.58 23.18
N THR A 78 -19.95 -51.43 22.69
CA THR A 78 -21.31 -50.93 22.93
C THR A 78 -22.36 -51.83 22.28
N LEU A 79 -22.15 -52.26 21.03
CA LEU A 79 -23.03 -53.18 20.31
C LEU A 79 -23.09 -54.55 21.00
N GLU A 80 -21.94 -55.10 21.44
CA GLU A 80 -21.91 -56.33 22.22
C GLU A 80 -22.63 -56.18 23.57
N GLY A 81 -22.46 -55.04 24.25
CA GLY A 81 -23.18 -54.71 25.48
C GLY A 81 -24.69 -54.69 25.27
N LEU A 82 -25.17 -54.03 24.21
CA LEU A 82 -26.58 -54.00 23.84
C LEU A 82 -27.11 -55.39 23.46
N TYR A 83 -26.34 -56.17 22.71
CA TYR A 83 -26.73 -57.54 22.35
C TYR A 83 -26.85 -58.44 23.59
N ARG A 84 -25.93 -58.34 24.54
CA ARG A 84 -26.03 -59.06 25.84
C ARG A 84 -27.24 -58.60 26.64
N ALA A 85 -27.51 -57.30 26.70
CA ALA A 85 -28.67 -56.76 27.40
C ALA A 85 -30.00 -57.23 26.76
N ASN A 86 -30.06 -57.30 25.44
CA ASN A 86 -31.26 -57.73 24.72
C ASN A 86 -31.52 -59.24 24.89
N ASN A 87 -30.47 -60.07 24.92
CA ASN A 87 -30.59 -61.50 25.22
C ASN A 87 -31.03 -61.77 26.67
N LEU A 88 -30.73 -60.86 27.60
CA LEU A 88 -31.25 -60.92 28.97
C LEU A 88 -32.71 -60.47 29.05
N ALA A 89 -33.15 -59.56 28.17
CA ALA A 89 -34.53 -59.07 28.12
C ALA A 89 -35.49 -60.01 27.37
N GLY A 90 -35.00 -60.85 26.46
CA GLY A 90 -35.80 -61.77 25.63
C GLY A 90 -36.44 -62.98 26.33
N SER A 91 -36.29 -63.14 27.65
CA SER A 91 -36.83 -64.29 28.40
C SER A 91 -38.29 -64.12 28.86
N ARG A 92 -38.98 -63.03 28.49
CA ARG A 92 -40.41 -62.87 28.77
C ARG A 92 -41.12 -62.16 27.63
N THR A 93 -41.67 -62.92 26.70
CA THR A 93 -43.05 -62.75 26.18
C THR A 93 -43.34 -63.80 25.10
N ALA A 94 -44.47 -64.48 25.25
CA ALA A 94 -44.95 -65.53 24.35
C ALA A 94 -45.55 -64.93 23.06
N PRO A 95 -45.46 -65.62 21.90
CA PRO A 95 -46.02 -65.12 20.66
C PRO A 95 -47.46 -65.61 20.43
N HIS A 96 -48.33 -64.68 20.02
CA HIS A 96 -49.57 -64.95 19.27
C HIS A 96 -49.33 -64.68 17.78
N PRO A 97 -49.97 -65.39 16.84
CA PRO A 97 -49.74 -65.20 15.41
C PRO A 97 -50.90 -64.53 14.65
N VAL A 98 -50.53 -64.05 13.44
CA VAL A 98 -51.28 -63.91 12.18
C VAL A 98 -51.69 -62.49 11.72
N SER A 99 -51.27 -62.19 10.48
CA SER A 99 -51.91 -61.40 9.40
C SER A 99 -51.00 -60.28 8.86
N GLU A 100 -50.27 -60.50 7.76
CA GLU A 100 -50.63 -60.14 6.36
C GLU A 100 -50.69 -58.63 6.07
N ALA A 101 -49.78 -58.19 5.17
CA ALA A 101 -50.02 -57.35 3.98
C ALA A 101 -49.08 -56.13 3.79
N MET A 102 -48.61 -56.02 2.54
CA MET A 102 -48.27 -54.83 1.73
C MET A 102 -46.91 -54.11 1.89
N ASP A 103 -46.06 -54.33 0.88
CA ASP A 103 -45.06 -53.40 0.34
C ASP A 103 -45.71 -52.15 -0.29
N PRO A 104 -44.94 -51.07 -0.45
CA PRO A 104 -45.00 -50.32 -1.71
C PRO A 104 -43.64 -50.02 -2.36
N SER A 105 -43.73 -50.03 -3.70
CA SER A 105 -42.76 -49.73 -4.75
C SER A 105 -42.17 -48.31 -4.72
N PHE A 106 -40.97 -48.17 -5.28
CA PHE A 106 -40.11 -46.97 -5.29
C PHE A 106 -40.07 -46.22 -6.64
N ASP A 107 -40.96 -46.53 -7.60
CA ASP A 107 -40.85 -46.06 -9.00
C ASP A 107 -41.80 -44.91 -9.44
N ASP A 108 -42.53 -44.25 -8.54
CA ASP A 108 -43.62 -43.32 -8.96
C ASP A 108 -43.50 -41.85 -8.47
N ILE A 109 -42.30 -41.23 -8.51
CA ILE A 109 -42.20 -39.75 -8.44
C ILE A 109 -41.22 -39.20 -9.49
N ALA A 110 -41.76 -38.99 -10.69
CA ALA A 110 -41.64 -37.80 -11.54
C ALA A 110 -40.26 -37.07 -11.57
N ALA A 111 -39.49 -37.08 -12.67
CA ALA A 111 -39.85 -36.55 -13.99
C ALA A 111 -40.61 -35.21 -13.91
N SER A 112 -39.86 -34.12 -13.71
CA SER A 112 -40.34 -32.77 -13.99
C SER A 112 -39.19 -31.90 -14.49
N VAL A 113 -39.47 -31.17 -15.57
CA VAL A 113 -38.65 -30.11 -16.18
C VAL A 113 -37.55 -30.56 -17.14
N ASN A 114 -37.95 -31.04 -18.31
CA ASN A 114 -37.21 -30.80 -19.54
C ASN A 114 -38.20 -30.44 -20.66
N GLY A 115 -38.14 -29.19 -21.09
CA GLY A 115 -38.89 -28.69 -22.22
C GLY A 115 -39.01 -27.19 -22.16
N LEU A 116 -38.19 -26.49 -22.93
CA LEU A 116 -38.64 -25.44 -23.85
C LEU A 116 -37.51 -25.02 -24.80
N THR A 117 -37.94 -24.73 -26.01
CA THR A 117 -37.26 -24.66 -27.29
C THR A 117 -36.64 -23.29 -27.61
N LEU A 118 -35.71 -23.30 -28.56
CA LEU A 118 -35.16 -22.14 -29.28
C LEU A 118 -36.24 -21.23 -29.88
N SER A 119 -36.03 -19.91 -29.79
CA SER A 119 -35.81 -19.03 -30.95
C SER A 119 -35.68 -17.57 -30.51
N GLU A 120 -34.55 -16.92 -30.81
CA GLU A 120 -34.48 -15.57 -31.43
C GLU A 120 -33.02 -15.10 -31.48
N SER A 121 -32.47 -15.13 -32.69
CA SER A 121 -31.28 -14.40 -33.11
C SER A 121 -31.69 -13.03 -33.62
N THR A 122 -30.99 -11.96 -33.23
CA THR A 122 -30.36 -10.96 -34.13
C THR A 122 -29.79 -9.78 -33.32
N ASN A 123 -28.69 -9.22 -33.82
CA ASN A 123 -27.93 -8.06 -33.31
C ASN A 123 -26.94 -8.26 -32.15
N ILE A 124 -25.92 -9.08 -32.39
CA ILE A 124 -24.61 -8.96 -31.71
C ILE A 124 -23.58 -8.86 -32.84
N GLY A 125 -23.12 -7.65 -33.16
CA GLY A 125 -22.21 -7.49 -34.31
C GLY A 125 -21.40 -6.20 -34.37
N SER A 126 -21.47 -5.31 -33.38
CA SER A 126 -20.65 -4.09 -33.41
C SER A 126 -20.10 -3.63 -32.05
N GLU A 127 -20.72 -4.00 -30.92
CA GLU A 127 -20.18 -3.64 -29.59
C GLU A 127 -19.02 -4.56 -29.17
N ASP A 128 -19.05 -5.83 -29.53
CA ASP A 128 -18.04 -6.82 -29.09
C ASP A 128 -16.68 -6.62 -29.80
N GLU A 129 -16.69 -6.19 -31.07
CA GLU A 129 -15.46 -5.83 -31.78
C GLU A 129 -14.80 -4.57 -31.21
N SER A 130 -15.60 -3.59 -30.75
CA SER A 130 -15.10 -2.38 -30.10
C SER A 130 -14.48 -2.69 -28.73
N SER A 131 -15.13 -3.56 -27.94
CA SER A 131 -14.59 -4.05 -26.67
C SER A 131 -13.31 -4.88 -26.86
N HIS A 132 -13.24 -5.72 -27.89
CA HIS A 132 -12.06 -6.53 -28.17
C HIS A 132 -10.89 -5.69 -28.71
N LEU A 133 -11.15 -4.71 -29.57
CA LEU A 133 -10.12 -3.78 -30.06
C LEU A 133 -9.60 -2.88 -28.94
N ALA A 134 -10.48 -2.37 -28.07
CA ALA A 134 -10.08 -1.63 -26.88
C ALA A 134 -9.21 -2.48 -25.95
N LEU A 135 -9.57 -3.76 -25.75
CA LEU A 135 -8.77 -4.69 -24.95
C LEU A 135 -7.39 -4.95 -25.59
N LEU A 136 -7.32 -5.08 -26.92
CA LEU A 136 -6.07 -5.26 -27.66
C LEU A 136 -5.17 -4.02 -27.58
N THR A 137 -5.71 -2.83 -27.85
CA THR A 137 -4.97 -1.56 -27.74
C THR A 137 -4.47 -1.34 -26.31
N ARG A 138 -5.28 -1.64 -25.30
CA ARG A 138 -4.86 -1.62 -23.88
C ARG A 138 -3.75 -2.62 -23.60
N THR A 139 -3.85 -3.84 -24.13
CA THR A 139 -2.80 -4.86 -23.98
C THR A 139 -1.49 -4.41 -24.65
N GLU A 140 -1.55 -3.67 -25.76
CA GLU A 140 -0.37 -3.14 -26.45
C GLU A 140 0.27 -1.93 -25.74
N GLN A 141 -0.52 -0.95 -25.30
CA GLN A 141 -0.04 0.17 -24.48
C GLN A 141 0.60 -0.34 -23.18
N PHE A 142 -0.04 -1.33 -22.57
CA PHE A 142 0.47 -2.02 -21.42
C PHE A 142 1.82 -2.71 -21.71
N ARG A 143 1.92 -3.45 -22.83
CA ARG A 143 3.15 -4.11 -23.31
C ARG A 143 4.26 -3.10 -23.62
N ALA A 144 3.95 -1.92 -24.15
CA ALA A 144 4.92 -0.86 -24.42
C ALA A 144 5.50 -0.25 -23.12
N THR A 145 4.63 0.07 -22.16
CA THR A 145 5.03 0.58 -20.83
C THR A 145 5.94 -0.41 -20.11
N THR A 146 5.52 -1.68 -20.13
CA THR A 146 6.27 -2.84 -19.67
C THR A 146 7.68 -2.94 -20.26
N LYS A 147 7.83 -2.80 -21.58
CA LYS A 147 9.12 -2.85 -22.26
C LYS A 147 10.04 -1.70 -21.83
N THR A 148 9.48 -0.50 -21.68
CA THR A 148 10.22 0.69 -21.21
C THR A 148 10.72 0.50 -19.77
N MET A 149 9.86 0.02 -18.87
CA MET A 149 10.21 -0.30 -17.49
C MET A 149 11.30 -1.37 -17.42
N THR A 150 11.14 -2.48 -18.16
CA THR A 150 12.13 -3.56 -18.25
C THR A 150 13.49 -3.05 -18.73
N LYS A 151 13.51 -2.14 -19.72
CA LYS A 151 14.74 -1.53 -20.25
C LYS A 151 15.44 -0.63 -19.23
N VAL A 152 14.70 0.23 -18.53
CA VAL A 152 15.24 1.09 -17.44
C VAL A 152 15.86 0.24 -16.34
N MET A 153 15.18 -0.84 -15.96
CA MET A 153 15.62 -1.73 -14.89
C MET A 153 16.81 -2.61 -15.28
N ARG A 154 16.83 -3.17 -16.50
CA ARG A 154 18.00 -3.88 -17.04
C ARG A 154 19.24 -2.99 -17.04
N GLY A 155 19.08 -1.71 -17.42
CA GLY A 155 20.16 -0.74 -17.36
C GLY A 155 20.65 -0.44 -15.94
N HIS A 156 19.81 -0.60 -14.91
CA HIS A 156 20.21 -0.44 -13.50
C HIS A 156 20.93 -1.69 -12.97
N ILE A 157 20.40 -2.87 -13.27
CA ILE A 157 20.97 -4.18 -12.87
C ILE A 157 22.35 -4.41 -13.51
N GLN A 158 22.51 -4.11 -14.81
CA GLN A 158 23.80 -4.24 -15.50
C GLN A 158 24.89 -3.35 -14.88
N ARG A 159 24.51 -2.25 -14.21
CA ARG A 159 25.43 -1.40 -13.47
C ARG A 159 25.80 -1.97 -12.07
N SER A 160 25.09 -2.99 -11.58
CA SER A 160 25.23 -3.54 -10.23
C SER A 160 25.90 -4.93 -10.15
N GLY A 161 26.14 -5.62 -11.27
CA GLY A 161 27.12 -6.72 -11.37
C GLY A 161 26.80 -8.09 -10.73
N GLY A 162 25.53 -8.44 -10.48
CA GLY A 162 25.14 -9.74 -9.89
C GLY A 162 24.63 -10.80 -10.88
N ASP A 163 24.74 -12.09 -10.53
CA ASP A 163 24.13 -13.24 -11.23
C ASP A 163 22.65 -13.39 -10.84
N VAL A 164 21.77 -12.87 -11.70
CA VAL A 164 20.36 -12.55 -11.39
C VAL A 164 19.40 -13.70 -11.71
N GLU A 165 19.77 -14.61 -12.63
CA GLU A 165 18.84 -15.61 -13.16
C GLU A 165 18.47 -16.70 -12.13
N ASN A 166 19.38 -17.05 -11.22
CA ASN A 166 19.17 -18.10 -10.22
C ASN A 166 18.37 -17.64 -8.98
N LEU A 167 18.31 -16.34 -8.70
CA LEU A 167 17.53 -15.76 -7.61
C LEU A 167 16.09 -15.43 -8.00
N LEU A 168 15.81 -15.44 -9.30
CA LEU A 168 14.60 -14.92 -9.90
C LEU A 168 13.36 -15.68 -9.42
N GLU A 169 13.26 -16.96 -9.76
CA GLU A 169 12.04 -17.76 -9.58
C GLU A 169 11.53 -17.85 -8.13
N PRO A 170 12.35 -18.13 -7.11
CA PRO A 170 11.86 -18.22 -5.73
C PRO A 170 11.36 -16.89 -5.19
N LEU A 171 11.97 -15.80 -5.65
CA LEU A 171 11.65 -14.45 -5.23
C LEU A 171 10.32 -14.02 -5.83
N LEU A 172 10.10 -14.29 -7.11
CA LEU A 172 8.85 -13.99 -7.81
C LEU A 172 7.64 -14.67 -7.21
N SER A 173 7.77 -15.97 -6.90
CA SER A 173 6.68 -16.72 -6.25
C SER A 173 6.24 -16.12 -4.90
N HIS A 174 7.10 -15.32 -4.25
CA HIS A 174 6.79 -14.70 -2.97
C HIS A 174 5.95 -13.43 -3.11
N PHE A 175 6.13 -12.67 -4.19
CA PHE A 175 5.40 -11.41 -4.43
C PHE A 175 4.10 -11.63 -5.20
N ASP A 176 4.03 -12.68 -6.01
CA ASP A 176 2.93 -12.91 -6.94
C ASP A 176 1.57 -12.89 -6.24
N ALA A 177 1.42 -13.52 -5.07
CA ALA A 177 0.14 -13.58 -4.37
C ALA A 177 -0.36 -12.20 -3.89
N ASN A 178 0.46 -11.45 -3.16
CA ASN A 178 0.06 -10.13 -2.62
C ASN A 178 -0.16 -9.13 -3.74
N ILE A 179 0.70 -9.19 -4.75
CA ILE A 179 0.58 -8.33 -5.90
C ILE A 179 -0.66 -8.68 -6.76
N GLU A 180 -0.98 -9.96 -6.93
CA GLU A 180 -2.17 -10.41 -7.63
C GLU A 180 -3.44 -9.94 -6.92
N VAL A 181 -3.47 -9.97 -5.59
CA VAL A 181 -4.58 -9.42 -4.78
C VAL A 181 -4.77 -7.92 -5.08
N ILE A 182 -3.69 -7.14 -5.10
CA ILE A 182 -3.73 -5.71 -5.44
C ILE A 182 -4.29 -5.48 -6.84
N ILE A 183 -3.82 -6.25 -7.83
CA ILE A 183 -4.28 -6.13 -9.21
C ILE A 183 -5.75 -6.47 -9.33
N LYS A 184 -6.17 -7.59 -8.74
CA LYS A 184 -7.58 -8.00 -8.72
C LYS A 184 -8.43 -6.91 -8.11
N LYS A 185 -8.03 -6.35 -6.96
CA LYS A 185 -8.70 -5.22 -6.32
C LYS A 185 -8.85 -4.04 -7.26
N VAL A 186 -7.78 -3.60 -7.92
CA VAL A 186 -7.84 -2.47 -8.86
C VAL A 186 -8.69 -2.78 -10.09
N LEU A 187 -8.56 -3.96 -10.69
CA LEU A 187 -9.31 -4.37 -11.88
C LEU A 187 -10.81 -4.54 -11.62
N ILE A 188 -11.21 -4.92 -10.40
CA ILE A 188 -12.62 -5.02 -10.01
C ILE A 188 -13.28 -3.63 -9.99
N HIS A 189 -12.54 -2.59 -9.58
CA HIS A 189 -13.08 -1.25 -9.39
C HIS A 189 -12.90 -0.32 -10.60
N TYR A 190 -11.95 -0.63 -11.49
CA TYR A 190 -11.56 0.27 -12.57
C TYR A 190 -11.35 -0.47 -13.90
N ASN A 191 -11.91 0.08 -14.97
CA ASN A 191 -11.81 -0.48 -16.33
C ASN A 191 -11.38 0.58 -17.37
N ASP A 192 -10.62 1.59 -16.93
CA ASP A 192 -10.13 2.69 -17.76
C ASP A 192 -8.62 2.59 -18.05
N GLU A 193 -8.10 3.49 -18.87
CA GLU A 193 -6.66 3.54 -19.24
C GLU A 193 -5.76 3.83 -18.03
N SER A 194 -6.32 4.28 -16.89
CA SER A 194 -5.56 4.58 -15.68
C SER A 194 -5.22 3.36 -14.81
N VAL A 195 -5.71 2.16 -15.16
CA VAL A 195 -5.46 0.92 -14.40
C VAL A 195 -3.97 0.68 -14.07
N PRO A 196 -3.01 0.79 -15.03
CA PRO A 196 -1.60 0.55 -14.72
C PRO A 196 -1.05 1.53 -13.67
N TRP A 197 -1.50 2.78 -13.76
CA TRP A 197 -1.15 3.83 -12.80
C TRP A 197 -1.75 3.54 -11.42
N ARG A 198 -3.03 3.16 -11.34
CA ARG A 198 -3.70 2.81 -10.07
C ARG A 198 -3.03 1.63 -9.39
N ILE A 199 -2.63 0.62 -10.16
CA ILE A 199 -1.85 -0.51 -9.66
C ILE A 199 -0.53 -0.02 -9.05
N ALA A 200 0.23 0.80 -9.77
CA ALA A 200 1.49 1.33 -9.27
C ALA A 200 1.29 2.23 -8.03
N ALA A 201 0.21 3.01 -7.99
CA ALA A 201 -0.12 3.91 -6.88
C ALA A 201 -0.49 3.14 -5.61
N GLU A 202 -1.37 2.14 -5.73
CA GLU A 202 -1.74 1.25 -4.62
C GLU A 202 -0.50 0.55 -4.05
N ARG A 203 0.44 0.13 -4.92
CA ARG A 203 1.69 -0.47 -4.44
C ARG A 203 2.60 0.48 -3.72
N TYR A 204 2.75 1.70 -4.23
CA TYR A 204 3.48 2.73 -3.51
C TYR A 204 2.87 2.97 -2.13
N GLN A 205 1.55 3.07 -2.04
CA GLN A 205 0.84 3.24 -0.77
C GLN A 205 1.15 2.08 0.18
N GLN A 206 1.02 0.83 -0.29
CA GLN A 206 1.31 -0.35 0.53
C GLN A 206 2.80 -0.53 0.85
N ALA A 207 3.70 -0.04 0.02
CA ALA A 207 5.13 -0.06 0.31
C ALA A 207 5.53 0.98 1.35
N ALA A 208 4.85 2.13 1.37
CA ALA A 208 5.09 3.23 2.29
C ALA A 208 4.36 3.07 3.63
N GLY A 209 3.26 2.29 3.67
CA GLY A 209 2.46 2.08 4.87
C GLY A 209 3.08 1.07 5.84
N PRO A 210 3.08 1.32 7.16
CA PRO A 210 3.78 0.52 8.17
C PRO A 210 3.22 -0.90 8.40
N HIS A 211 2.01 -1.18 7.89
CA HIS A 211 1.27 -2.42 8.16
C HIS A 211 0.65 -3.04 6.91
N ASP A 212 1.09 -2.60 5.74
CA ASP A 212 0.50 -3.04 4.48
C ASP A 212 1.26 -4.24 3.89
N ASP A 213 0.58 -5.02 3.05
CA ASP A 213 1.10 -6.29 2.51
C ASP A 213 2.41 -6.13 1.71
N LEU A 214 2.71 -4.93 1.20
CA LEU A 214 3.96 -4.61 0.49
C LEU A 214 5.02 -3.91 1.36
N HIS A 215 4.81 -3.81 2.67
CA HIS A 215 5.78 -3.20 3.56
C HIS A 215 7.09 -3.98 3.55
N ILE A 216 8.22 -3.26 3.55
CA ILE A 216 9.54 -3.84 3.37
C ILE A 216 9.82 -4.98 4.38
N ASP A 217 9.33 -4.88 5.61
CA ASP A 217 9.56 -5.88 6.66
C ASP A 217 8.96 -7.27 6.34
N HIS A 218 7.93 -7.34 5.48
CA HIS A 218 7.36 -8.62 5.07
C HIS A 218 8.27 -9.40 4.13
N TYR A 219 9.17 -8.71 3.43
CA TYR A 219 10.04 -9.27 2.40
C TYR A 219 11.51 -9.31 2.84
N PHE A 220 11.90 -8.30 3.60
CA PHE A 220 13.24 -8.11 4.15
C PHE A 220 13.23 -8.33 5.65
N GLY A 221 12.43 -9.30 6.11
CA GLY A 221 12.27 -9.65 7.52
C GLY A 221 13.61 -9.67 8.25
N VAL A 222 13.59 -9.19 9.51
CA VAL A 222 14.72 -9.01 10.44
C VAL A 222 16.00 -9.62 9.89
N PRO A 223 16.89 -8.81 9.30
CA PRO A 223 17.90 -9.40 8.48
C PRO A 223 18.87 -10.25 9.29
N TYR A 224 19.10 -11.46 8.78
CA TYR A 224 20.37 -12.18 8.94
C TYR A 224 21.56 -11.40 8.30
N TYR A 225 21.53 -10.06 8.23
CA TYR A 225 22.64 -9.21 7.75
C TYR A 225 23.87 -9.29 8.65
N VAL A 226 23.78 -9.93 9.81
CA VAL A 226 24.91 -10.15 10.72
C VAL A 226 25.61 -11.49 10.49
N THR A 227 25.85 -11.87 9.23
CA THR A 227 26.80 -12.96 8.98
C THR A 227 27.92 -12.63 8.01
N TYR A 228 28.03 -11.37 7.53
CA TYR A 228 29.18 -10.98 6.70
C TYR A 228 29.80 -9.61 7.04
N LYS A 229 30.66 -9.63 8.06
CA LYS A 229 32.09 -9.30 7.94
C LYS A 229 32.84 -10.39 8.71
N SER A 230 33.30 -11.46 8.05
CA SER A 230 34.69 -11.60 7.58
C SER A 230 35.69 -10.92 8.54
N GLU A 231 36.44 -11.75 9.28
CA GLU A 231 37.61 -11.41 10.12
C GLU A 231 37.37 -10.62 11.43
N GLN A 232 36.66 -9.49 11.43
CA GLN A 232 36.49 -8.70 12.67
C GLN A 232 35.69 -9.43 13.76
N TYR A 233 34.72 -10.27 13.39
CA TYR A 233 33.97 -11.07 14.36
C TYR A 233 34.86 -12.09 15.11
N TYR A 234 35.91 -12.60 14.44
CA TYR A 234 36.86 -13.53 15.03
C TYR A 234 37.92 -12.80 15.86
N GLU A 235 38.38 -11.62 15.44
CA GLU A 235 39.29 -10.76 16.23
C GLU A 235 38.63 -10.22 17.52
N HIS A 236 37.31 -10.13 17.54
CA HIS A 236 36.56 -9.65 18.69
C HIS A 236 36.01 -10.75 19.60
N GLY A 237 36.06 -12.02 19.17
CA GLY A 237 35.51 -13.15 19.95
C GLY A 237 36.15 -13.29 21.34
N GLU A 238 37.48 -13.12 21.44
CA GLU A 238 38.22 -13.13 22.72
C GLU A 238 37.89 -11.88 23.58
N ARG A 239 37.79 -10.70 22.96
CA ARG A 239 37.50 -9.44 23.66
C ARG A 239 36.06 -9.34 24.17
N ILE A 240 35.09 -9.87 23.42
CA ILE A 240 33.68 -9.94 23.80
C ILE A 240 33.50 -10.83 25.02
N ARG A 241 34.24 -11.94 25.10
CA ARG A 241 34.22 -12.84 26.28
C ARG A 241 34.95 -12.21 27.48
N SER A 242 36.03 -11.48 27.25
CA SER A 242 36.88 -10.95 28.32
C SER A 242 36.37 -9.63 28.93
N TYR A 243 35.57 -8.82 28.22
CA TYR A 243 35.18 -7.49 28.70
C TYR A 243 33.69 -7.17 28.46
N LYS A 244 32.90 -7.19 29.54
CA LYS A 244 31.45 -6.95 29.52
C LYS A 244 31.06 -5.59 28.90
N GLY A 245 31.86 -4.54 29.13
CA GLY A 245 31.61 -3.21 28.55
C GLY A 245 31.79 -3.16 27.03
N TYR A 246 32.68 -4.00 26.48
CA TYR A 246 32.98 -4.05 25.05
C TYR A 246 31.85 -4.76 24.30
N ALA A 247 31.34 -5.86 24.86
CA ALA A 247 30.19 -6.57 24.31
C ALA A 247 28.96 -5.65 24.19
N VAL A 248 28.68 -4.82 25.21
CA VAL A 248 27.55 -3.87 25.19
C VAL A 248 27.77 -2.78 24.14
N ALA A 249 28.94 -2.15 24.09
CA ALA A 249 29.24 -1.10 23.11
C ALA A 249 29.21 -1.62 21.67
N PHE A 250 29.74 -2.83 21.45
CA PHE A 250 29.72 -3.49 20.14
C PHE A 250 28.29 -3.81 19.70
N GLN A 251 27.45 -4.31 20.61
CA GLN A 251 26.05 -4.58 20.32
C GLN A 251 25.29 -3.28 19.99
N GLN A 252 25.51 -2.21 20.74
CA GLN A 252 24.89 -0.90 20.46
C GLN A 252 25.31 -0.34 19.10
N GLN A 253 26.59 -0.44 18.72
CA GLN A 253 27.04 0.01 17.41
C GLN A 253 26.37 -0.79 16.30
N LYS A 254 26.34 -2.11 16.45
CA LYS A 254 25.69 -3.01 15.50
C LYS A 254 24.20 -2.71 15.37
N ASP A 255 23.50 -2.50 16.48
CA ASP A 255 22.07 -2.16 16.45
C ASP A 255 21.82 -0.83 15.71
N ARG A 256 22.75 0.15 15.85
CA ARG A 256 22.70 1.41 15.07
C ARG A 256 22.92 1.17 13.58
N ASP A 257 23.96 0.42 13.23
CA ASP A 257 24.30 0.12 11.83
C ASP A 257 23.16 -0.67 11.15
N ASP A 258 22.58 -1.64 11.85
CA ASP A 258 21.44 -2.44 11.39
C ASP A 258 20.20 -1.54 11.20
N LEU A 259 19.94 -0.60 12.12
CA LEU A 259 18.84 0.34 12.00
C LEU A 259 19.02 1.30 10.81
N GLU A 260 20.24 1.79 10.58
CA GLU A 260 20.56 2.67 9.46
C GLU A 260 20.45 1.94 8.11
N ALA A 261 20.98 0.71 8.02
CA ALA A 261 20.82 -0.13 6.84
C ALA A 261 19.35 -0.41 6.53
N ARG A 262 18.52 -0.68 7.54
CA ARG A 262 17.06 -0.85 7.37
C ARG A 262 16.37 0.42 6.89
N ARG A 263 16.71 1.58 7.46
CA ARG A 263 16.18 2.87 7.01
C ARG A 263 16.52 3.13 5.55
N GLN A 264 17.76 2.84 5.15
CA GLN A 264 18.19 2.99 3.77
C GLN A 264 17.49 2.01 2.83
N ALA A 265 17.34 0.74 3.23
CA ALA A 265 16.61 -0.24 2.44
C ALA A 265 15.13 0.17 2.26
N ASN A 266 14.49 0.65 3.33
CA ASN A 266 13.11 1.15 3.27
C ASN A 266 12.99 2.34 2.31
N LYS A 267 13.93 3.29 2.39
CA LYS A 267 14.03 4.41 1.47
C LYS A 267 14.17 3.94 0.02
N ASP A 268 15.13 3.06 -0.25
CA ASP A 268 15.36 2.57 -1.61
C ASP A 268 14.12 1.80 -2.14
N TRP A 269 13.39 1.08 -1.26
CA TRP A 269 12.16 0.34 -1.61
C TRP A 269 11.03 1.29 -2.01
N ILE A 270 10.81 2.34 -1.22
CA ILE A 270 9.83 3.38 -1.54
C ILE A 270 10.23 4.10 -2.84
N ASP A 271 11.52 4.41 -3.01
CA ASP A 271 12.07 5.07 -4.19
C ASP A 271 11.90 4.24 -5.47
N LEU A 272 12.00 2.92 -5.38
CA LEU A 272 11.67 2.02 -6.49
C LEU A 272 10.23 2.26 -6.97
N TRP A 273 9.25 2.23 -6.05
CA TRP A 273 7.85 2.38 -6.40
C TRP A 273 7.52 3.80 -6.90
N ILE A 274 8.19 4.83 -6.39
CA ILE A 274 8.11 6.19 -6.93
C ILE A 274 8.57 6.21 -8.39
N ARG A 275 9.71 5.58 -8.72
CA ARG A 275 10.20 5.49 -10.11
C ARG A 275 9.21 4.75 -11.00
N VAL A 276 8.68 3.62 -10.54
CA VAL A 276 7.66 2.84 -11.26
C VAL A 276 6.46 3.73 -11.59
N LEU A 277 5.93 4.45 -10.59
CA LEU A 277 4.78 5.33 -10.80
C LEU A 277 5.09 6.45 -11.79
N ASN A 278 6.25 7.11 -11.64
CA ASN A 278 6.66 8.22 -12.50
C ASN A 278 6.93 7.80 -13.96
N THR A 279 7.23 6.52 -14.21
CA THR A 279 7.39 5.99 -15.57
C THR A 279 6.09 5.60 -16.25
N THR A 280 4.95 5.68 -15.56
CA THR A 280 3.65 5.30 -16.13
C THR A 280 3.13 6.45 -17.03
N PRO A 281 2.92 6.21 -18.34
CA PRO A 281 2.88 7.25 -19.37
C PRO A 281 1.71 8.25 -19.30
N GLU A 282 0.74 8.06 -18.43
CA GLU A 282 -0.51 8.85 -18.47
C GLU A 282 -0.78 9.68 -17.22
N ARG A 283 -0.07 9.43 -16.11
CA ARG A 283 -0.40 10.05 -14.82
C ARG A 283 0.85 10.19 -13.96
N SER A 284 1.49 11.34 -14.02
CA SER A 284 2.59 11.72 -13.15
C SER A 284 1.98 12.25 -11.86
N THR A 285 1.88 11.44 -10.81
CA THR A 285 1.03 11.80 -9.65
C THR A 285 1.72 11.75 -8.31
N LEU A 286 2.98 11.34 -8.22
CA LEU A 286 3.69 11.49 -6.97
C LEU A 286 4.40 12.83 -6.96
N PHE A 287 4.00 13.67 -6.01
CA PHE A 287 4.75 14.84 -5.54
C PHE A 287 6.08 14.44 -4.86
N SER A 288 6.57 13.22 -5.12
CA SER A 288 7.79 12.68 -4.54
C SER A 288 8.96 12.94 -5.48
N PRO A 289 9.91 13.82 -5.12
CA PRO A 289 11.09 14.03 -5.92
C PRO A 289 11.93 12.74 -5.96
N PRO A 290 12.59 12.41 -7.08
CA PRO A 290 13.48 11.25 -7.15
C PRO A 290 14.56 11.25 -6.06
N ALA A 291 14.77 10.08 -5.44
CA ALA A 291 15.78 9.67 -4.45
C ALA A 291 17.16 10.35 -4.48
N ASN A 292 17.63 10.78 -5.66
CA ASN A 292 18.99 11.28 -5.86
C ASN A 292 19.24 12.68 -5.24
N TYR A 293 18.42 13.12 -4.30
CA TYR A 293 18.65 14.34 -3.54
C TYR A 293 19.48 14.02 -2.28
N PRO A 294 20.61 14.71 -2.08
CA PRO A 294 21.54 14.43 -0.98
C PRO A 294 21.03 14.83 0.43
N ASN A 295 19.72 15.08 0.59
CA ASN A 295 19.13 15.38 1.90
C ASN A 295 18.22 14.22 2.34
N GLU A 296 18.73 13.46 3.31
CA GLU A 296 18.13 12.21 3.82
C GLU A 296 16.81 12.40 4.58
N ASN A 297 16.45 13.63 4.94
CA ASN A 297 15.26 13.92 5.76
C ASN A 297 13.99 14.31 4.97
N LEU A 298 14.02 14.34 3.63
CA LEU A 298 12.93 14.92 2.82
C LEU A 298 11.81 13.95 2.43
N ILE A 299 11.99 12.63 2.60
CA ILE A 299 11.01 11.63 2.13
C ILE A 299 9.72 11.63 2.97
N LEU A 300 9.79 12.10 4.22
CA LEU A 300 8.62 12.19 5.12
C LEU A 300 7.75 13.44 4.89
N ASP A 301 8.17 14.38 4.04
CA ASP A 301 7.52 15.70 3.90
C ASP A 301 6.70 15.87 2.62
N VAL A 302 6.52 14.81 1.83
CA VAL A 302 5.69 14.88 0.61
C VAL A 302 4.22 14.86 1.02
N PRO A 303 3.47 15.96 0.81
CA PRO A 303 2.10 16.02 1.25
C PRO A 303 1.24 15.06 0.42
N LYS A 304 0.33 14.36 1.09
CA LYS A 304 -0.68 13.49 0.45
C LYS A 304 -1.57 14.26 -0.52
N TYR A 305 -1.82 15.54 -0.22
CA TYR A 305 -2.68 16.43 -0.98
C TYR A 305 -1.96 17.75 -1.28
N LEU A 306 -2.08 18.27 -2.50
CA LEU A 306 -1.71 19.64 -2.83
C LEU A 306 -2.93 20.47 -3.13
N PHE A 307 -2.93 21.70 -2.60
CA PHE A 307 -3.94 22.70 -2.89
C PHE A 307 -3.33 23.74 -3.82
N ARG A 308 -4.03 24.03 -4.91
CA ARG A 308 -3.71 25.14 -5.79
C ARG A 308 -4.89 26.10 -5.77
N THR A 309 -4.60 27.36 -5.52
CA THR A 309 -5.56 28.45 -5.69
C THR A 309 -5.20 29.22 -6.95
N PHE A 310 -6.22 29.68 -7.67
CA PHE A 310 -6.08 30.55 -8.82
C PHE A 310 -7.33 31.42 -8.94
N ASP A 311 -7.19 32.53 -9.64
CA ASP A 311 -8.24 33.51 -9.89
C ASP A 311 -8.27 33.90 -11.37
N ALA A 312 -9.15 34.83 -11.74
CA ALA A 312 -9.25 35.31 -13.11
C ALA A 312 -7.99 36.04 -13.62
N ALA A 313 -7.10 36.47 -12.72
CA ALA A 313 -5.83 37.11 -13.07
C ALA A 313 -4.68 36.10 -13.22
N SER A 314 -4.91 34.85 -12.81
CA SER A 314 -3.91 33.78 -12.88
C SER A 314 -3.68 33.36 -14.33
N GLU A 315 -2.45 33.53 -14.82
CA GLU A 315 -2.11 33.14 -16.18
C GLU A 315 -1.95 31.62 -16.35
N GLY A 316 -2.35 31.11 -17.52
CA GLY A 316 -2.20 29.71 -17.89
C GLY A 316 -3.53 28.97 -18.03
N ILE A 317 -3.46 27.65 -18.12
CA ILE A 317 -4.61 26.74 -18.12
C ILE A 317 -4.79 26.24 -16.68
N ASN A 318 -5.98 26.43 -16.13
CA ASN A 318 -6.37 25.93 -14.80
C ASN A 318 -7.79 25.37 -14.92
N ASP A 319 -7.92 24.16 -15.47
CA ASP A 319 -9.22 23.49 -15.66
C ASP A 319 -9.29 22.17 -14.87
N ALA A 320 -10.41 21.45 -14.94
CA ALA A 320 -10.65 20.22 -14.16
C ALA A 320 -9.76 19.04 -14.56
N SER A 321 -9.07 19.13 -15.69
CA SER A 321 -8.26 18.07 -16.28
C SER A 321 -6.78 18.42 -16.38
N VAL A 322 -6.46 19.71 -16.53
CA VAL A 322 -5.14 20.20 -16.86
C VAL A 322 -4.83 21.50 -16.12
N ILE A 323 -3.61 21.53 -15.59
CA ILE A 323 -2.94 22.73 -15.12
C ILE A 323 -1.71 22.95 -15.99
N ALA A 324 -1.56 24.15 -16.57
CA ALA A 324 -0.37 24.49 -17.33
C ALA A 324 -0.03 25.97 -17.21
N SER A 325 1.25 26.28 -17.01
CA SER A 325 1.71 27.67 -17.15
C SER A 325 1.63 28.12 -18.63
N ARG A 326 1.40 29.41 -18.86
CA ARG A 326 1.39 30.05 -20.19
C ARG A 326 2.66 29.75 -21.01
N ARG A 327 3.79 29.49 -20.34
CA ARG A 327 5.09 29.19 -20.96
C ARG A 327 5.44 27.70 -21.03
N SER A 328 4.48 26.81 -20.78
CA SER A 328 4.69 25.35 -20.78
C SER A 328 5.26 24.76 -22.09
N SER A 329 5.26 25.51 -23.20
CA SER A 329 5.87 25.11 -24.47
C SER A 329 7.39 25.30 -24.57
N ARG A 330 8.04 26.00 -23.63
CA ARG A 330 9.51 26.14 -23.61
C ARG A 330 10.14 25.09 -22.68
N ARG A 331 11.14 24.35 -23.18
CA ARG A 331 12.04 23.54 -22.34
C ARG A 331 12.71 24.47 -21.32
N ASP A 332 12.42 24.26 -20.04
CA ASP A 332 12.75 25.16 -18.93
C ASP A 332 13.31 24.33 -17.75
N ILE A 333 13.81 24.95 -16.69
CA ILE A 333 14.65 24.37 -15.62
C ILE A 333 14.07 23.08 -14.99
N LEU A 334 12.74 22.95 -14.92
CA LEU A 334 12.08 21.74 -14.41
C LEU A 334 11.64 20.73 -15.49
N SER A 335 11.95 21.00 -16.78
CA SER A 335 11.69 20.07 -17.89
C SER A 335 12.48 18.76 -17.82
N LEU A 336 13.43 18.69 -16.89
CA LEU A 336 14.08 17.46 -16.45
C LEU A 336 13.19 16.73 -15.44
N GLU A 337 12.18 16.00 -15.95
CA GLU A 337 11.50 14.90 -15.24
C GLU A 337 10.74 15.27 -13.94
N ARG A 338 10.58 16.55 -13.59
CA ARG A 338 10.01 16.98 -12.30
C ARG A 338 8.90 18.00 -12.47
N GLN A 339 7.69 17.64 -12.04
CA GLN A 339 6.55 18.55 -12.13
C GLN A 339 6.37 19.44 -10.90
N PHE A 340 6.93 19.05 -9.75
CA PHE A 340 6.81 19.78 -8.48
C PHE A 340 8.14 19.82 -7.73
N MET A 341 8.43 20.95 -7.09
CA MET A 341 9.56 21.11 -6.18
C MET A 341 9.20 22.06 -5.05
N ARG A 342 9.52 21.68 -3.81
CA ARG A 342 9.35 22.56 -2.66
C ARG A 342 10.24 23.79 -2.84
N ASP A 343 9.66 24.96 -2.65
CA ASP A 343 10.33 26.25 -2.84
C ASP A 343 11.62 26.36 -1.99
N ILE A 344 11.59 25.90 -0.74
CA ILE A 344 12.72 25.95 0.20
C ILE A 344 13.91 25.15 -0.31
N THR A 345 13.66 24.05 -1.03
CA THR A 345 14.71 23.23 -1.63
C THR A 345 15.43 24.02 -2.72
N LEU A 346 14.69 24.74 -3.56
CA LEU A 346 15.26 25.62 -4.59
C LEU A 346 16.02 26.77 -3.96
N LEU A 347 15.43 27.45 -2.97
CA LEU A 347 16.07 28.55 -2.26
C LEU A 347 17.39 28.11 -1.63
N ASN A 348 17.42 26.96 -0.93
CA ASN A 348 18.66 26.44 -0.35
C ASN A 348 19.71 26.08 -1.40
N THR A 349 19.29 25.46 -2.52
CA THR A 349 20.20 25.07 -3.62
C THR A 349 20.88 26.29 -4.23
N TYR A 350 20.14 27.38 -4.46
CA TYR A 350 20.66 28.59 -5.09
C TYR A 350 21.24 29.60 -4.11
N ASN A 351 21.09 29.41 -2.79
CA ASN A 351 21.54 30.37 -1.77
C ASN A 351 23.03 30.73 -1.92
N ALA A 352 23.89 29.73 -2.19
CA ALA A 352 25.32 29.96 -2.39
C ALA A 352 25.63 30.83 -3.62
N ALA A 353 24.86 30.68 -4.70
CA ALA A 353 25.01 31.51 -5.90
C ALA A 353 24.50 32.94 -5.64
N VAL A 354 23.34 33.08 -4.99
CA VAL A 354 22.74 34.39 -4.67
C VAL A 354 23.62 35.21 -3.73
N LYS A 355 24.30 34.57 -2.77
CA LYS A 355 25.30 35.24 -1.91
C LYS A 355 26.43 35.93 -2.70
N LYS A 356 26.74 35.47 -3.91
CA LYS A 356 27.77 36.08 -4.78
C LYS A 356 27.24 37.24 -5.61
N VAL A 357 25.94 37.27 -5.90
CA VAL A 357 25.31 38.32 -6.72
C VAL A 357 25.10 39.61 -5.92
N GLY A 358 24.88 39.51 -4.60
CA GLY A 358 24.66 40.65 -3.71
C GLY A 358 23.19 41.03 -3.51
N ASP A 359 22.95 42.21 -2.95
CA ASP A 359 21.60 42.75 -2.70
C ASP A 359 20.99 43.34 -3.98
N PRO A 360 19.71 43.08 -4.34
CA PRO A 360 18.55 42.78 -3.46
C PRO A 360 18.14 41.30 -3.38
N MET A 361 18.72 40.41 -4.19
CA MET A 361 18.28 39.00 -4.25
C MET A 361 18.63 38.25 -2.96
N GLN A 362 19.73 38.64 -2.31
CA GLN A 362 20.13 38.09 -1.02
C GLN A 362 19.12 38.40 0.09
N GLN A 363 18.59 39.63 0.15
CA GLN A 363 17.53 39.99 1.10
C GLN A 363 16.27 39.12 0.91
N PHE A 364 15.86 38.86 -0.33
CA PHE A 364 14.71 37.99 -0.59
C PHE A 364 14.95 36.55 -0.08
N PHE A 365 16.12 35.97 -0.36
CA PHE A 365 16.47 34.63 0.11
C PHE A 365 16.51 34.58 1.64
N ARG A 366 17.15 35.54 2.30
CA ARG A 366 17.17 35.63 3.77
C ARG A 366 15.77 35.75 4.35
N PHE A 367 14.93 36.63 3.81
CA PHE A 367 13.56 36.77 4.26
C PHE A 367 12.80 35.43 4.21
N ARG A 368 12.91 34.69 3.10
CA ARG A 368 12.23 33.40 2.91
C ARG A 368 12.84 32.25 3.71
N LEU A 369 14.16 32.23 3.91
CA LEU A 369 14.86 31.15 4.62
C LEU A 369 14.89 31.35 6.13
N ASP A 370 15.01 32.59 6.60
CA ASP A 370 15.23 32.91 8.02
C ASP A 370 13.92 33.24 8.76
N THR A 371 12.82 33.50 8.04
CA THR A 371 11.52 33.86 8.64
C THR A 371 10.49 32.73 8.47
N GLU A 372 10.65 31.66 9.25
CA GLU A 372 9.79 30.47 9.20
C GLU A 372 8.29 30.79 9.35
N ASP A 373 7.95 31.84 10.11
CA ASP A 373 6.57 32.31 10.30
C ASP A 373 5.82 32.63 8.99
N TYR A 374 6.56 33.02 7.94
CA TYR A 374 6.02 33.32 6.61
C TYR A 374 6.14 32.15 5.64
N TYR A 375 6.70 31.02 6.09
CA TYR A 375 6.77 29.82 5.28
C TYR A 375 5.39 29.17 5.18
N ASN A 376 4.90 28.95 3.96
CA ASN A 376 3.56 28.39 3.72
C ASN A 376 3.59 26.96 3.17
N GLY A 377 4.76 26.33 3.07
CA GLY A 377 4.87 25.00 2.44
C GLY A 377 4.64 25.04 0.94
N GLU A 378 5.13 26.09 0.26
CA GLU A 378 4.86 26.31 -1.16
C GLU A 378 5.57 25.30 -2.06
N TYR A 379 4.87 24.82 -3.07
CA TYR A 379 5.41 23.97 -4.12
C TYR A 379 5.40 24.73 -5.45
N LEU A 380 6.55 24.78 -6.09
CA LEU A 380 6.70 25.27 -7.45
C LEU A 380 6.38 24.13 -8.41
N SER A 381 5.52 24.42 -9.38
CA SER A 381 5.19 23.48 -10.46
C SER A 381 5.48 24.10 -11.82
N GLN A 382 5.85 23.26 -12.78
CA GLN A 382 6.16 23.71 -14.14
C GLN A 382 5.68 22.69 -15.17
N GLY A 383 5.46 23.19 -16.39
CA GLY A 383 4.99 22.38 -17.50
C GLY A 383 3.48 22.26 -17.53
N ARG A 384 3.02 21.18 -18.16
CA ARG A 384 1.61 20.79 -18.27
C ARG A 384 1.40 19.57 -17.36
N PHE A 385 0.52 19.72 -16.40
CA PHE A 385 0.13 18.72 -15.43
C PHE A 385 -1.27 18.21 -15.76
N SER A 386 -1.37 16.95 -16.17
CA SER A 386 -2.66 16.29 -16.35
C SER A 386 -3.09 15.69 -15.02
N HIS A 387 -4.28 16.06 -14.56
CA HIS A 387 -4.84 15.62 -13.28
C HIS A 387 -6.29 15.16 -13.38
N ALA A 388 -6.74 14.86 -14.61
CA ALA A 388 -8.07 14.34 -14.88
C ALA A 388 -8.38 13.12 -14.00
N GLY A 389 -9.45 13.22 -13.21
CA GLY A 389 -9.88 12.16 -12.29
C GLY A 389 -8.94 11.88 -11.11
N GLY A 390 -7.94 12.75 -10.86
CA GLY A 390 -7.05 12.70 -9.70
C GLY A 390 -7.12 13.95 -8.81
N SER A 391 -7.95 14.93 -9.19
CA SER A 391 -8.17 16.17 -8.44
C SER A 391 -9.65 16.53 -8.40
N CYS A 392 -10.02 17.42 -7.49
CA CYS A 392 -11.28 18.15 -7.55
C CYS A 392 -11.01 19.65 -7.70
N MET A 393 -11.97 20.38 -8.26
CA MET A 393 -11.93 21.82 -8.42
C MET A 393 -13.23 22.40 -7.86
N MET A 394 -13.11 23.46 -7.08
CA MET A 394 -14.24 24.16 -6.48
C MET A 394 -13.89 25.64 -6.33
N SER A 395 -14.90 26.50 -6.34
CA SER A 395 -14.73 27.92 -6.02
C SER A 395 -14.62 28.12 -4.50
N LEU A 396 -14.03 29.23 -4.08
CA LEU A 396 -14.06 29.64 -2.68
C LEU A 396 -15.50 29.80 -2.17
N GLN A 397 -16.41 30.27 -3.03
CA GLN A 397 -17.82 30.41 -2.67
C GLN A 397 -18.45 29.06 -2.33
N GLN A 398 -18.14 27.99 -3.09
CA GLN A 398 -18.63 26.65 -2.78
C GLN A 398 -18.14 26.15 -1.41
N LEU A 399 -16.89 26.43 -1.04
CA LEU A 399 -16.38 26.11 0.30
C LEU A 399 -17.11 26.89 1.39
N VAL A 400 -17.38 28.18 1.16
CA VAL A 400 -18.15 29.03 2.08
C VAL A 400 -19.57 28.48 2.24
N ASP A 401 -20.26 28.19 1.14
CA ASP A 401 -21.62 27.64 1.13
C ASP A 401 -21.70 26.25 1.76
N ALA A 402 -20.60 25.50 1.74
CA ALA A 402 -20.48 24.21 2.40
C ALA A 402 -20.22 24.30 3.91
N GLY A 403 -20.00 25.50 4.46
CA GLY A 403 -19.85 25.75 5.90
C GLY A 403 -18.44 26.14 6.35
N LEU A 404 -17.52 26.51 5.44
CA LEU A 404 -16.15 26.88 5.82
C LEU A 404 -16.12 28.03 6.85
N TYR A 405 -16.98 29.04 6.69
CA TYR A 405 -17.05 30.17 7.62
C TYR A 405 -17.83 29.85 8.90
N GLU A 406 -18.73 28.87 8.87
CA GLU A 406 -19.35 28.35 10.12
C GLU A 406 -18.29 27.65 10.97
N LEU A 407 -17.42 26.87 10.32
CA LEU A 407 -16.32 26.15 10.98
C LEU A 407 -15.20 27.09 11.45
N TYR A 408 -14.86 28.08 10.61
CA TYR A 408 -13.80 29.07 10.86
C TYR A 408 -14.29 30.49 10.58
N PRO A 409 -15.04 31.10 11.51
CA PRO A 409 -15.57 32.46 11.34
C PRO A 409 -14.50 33.52 11.11
N GLU A 410 -13.26 33.27 11.56
CA GLU A 410 -12.15 34.19 11.36
C GLU A 410 -11.77 34.40 9.89
N PHE A 411 -12.20 33.53 8.98
CA PHE A 411 -11.98 33.72 7.55
C PHE A 411 -12.90 34.78 6.92
N GLU A 412 -13.99 35.17 7.59
CA GLU A 412 -14.92 36.19 7.09
C GLU A 412 -14.34 37.62 7.21
N ASP A 413 -13.25 37.81 7.98
CA ASP A 413 -12.70 39.14 8.23
C ASP A 413 -12.15 39.84 6.97
N ASN A 414 -12.96 40.75 6.44
CA ASN A 414 -12.65 41.58 5.29
C ASN A 414 -11.41 42.48 5.48
N LYS A 415 -10.97 42.76 6.72
CA LYS A 415 -9.79 43.58 6.98
C LYS A 415 -8.49 42.92 6.50
N GLY A 416 -8.47 41.58 6.41
CA GLY A 416 -7.32 40.81 5.93
C GLY A 416 -7.02 40.98 4.43
N LYS A 417 -7.97 41.50 3.63
CA LYS A 417 -7.90 41.53 2.16
C LYS A 417 -6.70 42.29 1.59
N LYS A 418 -6.09 43.22 2.34
CA LYS A 418 -4.92 44.01 1.91
C LYS A 418 -3.57 43.43 2.34
N ARG A 419 -3.54 42.41 3.22
CA ARG A 419 -2.31 41.90 3.85
C ARG A 419 -2.38 40.40 4.11
N TRP A 420 -2.57 39.60 3.06
CA TRP A 420 -2.80 38.15 3.16
C TRP A 420 -1.73 37.41 3.99
N ALA A 421 -0.44 37.69 3.76
CA ALA A 421 0.63 37.02 4.51
C ALA A 421 0.58 37.34 6.02
N LYS A 422 0.27 38.59 6.39
CA LYS A 422 0.13 38.97 7.80
C LYS A 422 -1.15 38.40 8.42
N GLN A 423 -2.23 38.30 7.64
CA GLN A 423 -3.46 37.66 8.08
C GLN A 423 -3.23 36.17 8.34
N ALA A 424 -2.59 35.45 7.42
CA ALA A 424 -2.25 34.04 7.60
C ALA A 424 -1.38 33.83 8.85
N LEU A 425 -0.37 34.68 9.06
CA LEU A 425 0.45 34.65 10.28
C LEU A 425 -0.39 34.88 11.54
N SER A 426 -1.27 35.89 11.54
CA SER A 426 -2.14 36.19 12.68
C SER A 426 -3.07 35.02 13.01
N LEU A 427 -3.65 34.37 12.00
CA LEU A 427 -4.50 33.19 12.19
C LEU A 427 -3.70 32.02 12.77
N ARG A 428 -2.50 31.73 12.24
CA ARG A 428 -1.62 30.69 12.79
C ARG A 428 -1.26 30.94 14.24
N GLN A 429 -0.93 32.19 14.60
CA GLN A 429 -0.65 32.57 15.98
C GLN A 429 -1.87 32.37 16.87
N LYS A 430 -3.06 32.82 16.41
CA LYS A 430 -4.33 32.63 17.13
C LYS A 430 -4.66 31.15 17.35
N TRP A 431 -4.34 30.30 16.38
CA TRP A 431 -4.69 28.88 16.35
C TRP A 431 -3.59 27.95 16.86
N LYS A 432 -2.50 28.50 17.41
CA LYS A 432 -1.37 27.75 17.97
C LYS A 432 -1.71 27.08 19.31
N SER A 433 -2.68 27.62 20.06
CA SER A 433 -3.11 27.02 21.32
C SER A 433 -3.93 25.75 21.08
N VAL A 434 -3.74 24.75 21.94
CA VAL A 434 -4.48 23.48 21.86
C VAL A 434 -5.97 23.74 22.05
N GLN A 435 -6.78 23.30 21.08
CA GLN A 435 -8.24 23.37 21.14
C GLN A 435 -8.86 21.97 21.16
N GLY A 436 -10.02 21.85 21.80
CA GLY A 436 -10.86 20.66 21.67
C GLY A 436 -11.55 20.64 20.31
N THR A 437 -11.93 19.45 19.86
CA THR A 437 -12.80 19.29 18.68
C THR A 437 -14.16 18.83 19.16
N ASN A 438 -15.21 19.55 18.78
CA ASN A 438 -16.58 19.14 19.10
C ASN A 438 -17.23 18.40 17.92
N ASN A 439 -18.31 17.66 18.19
CA ASN A 439 -19.00 16.86 17.17
C ASN A 439 -19.51 17.71 16.00
N ARG A 440 -19.97 18.94 16.27
CA ARG A 440 -20.46 19.86 15.24
C ARG A 440 -19.35 20.26 14.26
N GLU A 441 -18.13 20.51 14.74
CA GLU A 441 -16.97 20.79 13.88
C GLU A 441 -16.63 19.60 12.99
N VAL A 442 -16.71 18.37 13.51
CA VAL A 442 -16.49 17.15 12.73
C VAL A 442 -17.56 17.01 11.65
N GLU A 443 -18.83 17.18 12.01
CA GLU A 443 -19.96 17.16 11.06
C GLU A 443 -19.77 18.20 9.95
N LEU A 444 -19.39 19.44 10.28
CA LEU A 444 -19.13 20.49 9.30
C LEU A 444 -17.95 20.14 8.39
N ALA A 445 -16.86 19.61 8.93
CA ALA A 445 -15.70 19.22 8.12
C ALA A 445 -16.04 18.08 7.14
N LEU A 446 -16.80 17.08 7.59
CA LEU A 446 -17.30 15.99 6.73
C LEU A 446 -18.29 16.49 5.68
N GLU A 447 -19.13 17.47 6.03
CA GLU A 447 -20.06 18.10 5.10
C GLU A 447 -19.35 18.91 4.02
N ILE A 448 -18.30 19.66 4.38
CA ILE A 448 -17.42 20.34 3.42
C ILE A 448 -16.77 19.32 2.48
N ASN A 449 -16.25 18.21 3.02
CA ASN A 449 -15.71 17.14 2.18
C ASN A 449 -16.76 16.63 1.18
N ARG A 450 -17.94 16.27 1.67
CA ARG A 450 -19.02 15.71 0.84
C ARG A 450 -19.43 16.63 -0.30
N LYS A 451 -19.50 17.94 -0.03
CA LYS A 451 -19.94 18.95 -1.01
C LYS A 451 -18.83 19.38 -1.98
N CYS A 452 -17.59 19.46 -1.54
CA CYS A 452 -16.51 20.11 -2.29
C CYS A 452 -15.42 19.15 -2.79
N PHE A 453 -15.21 18.04 -2.10
CA PHE A 453 -14.10 17.09 -2.33
C PHE A 453 -14.61 15.68 -2.68
N GLY A 454 -15.72 15.61 -3.42
CA GLY A 454 -16.26 14.34 -3.89
C GLY A 454 -15.20 13.48 -4.58
N GLY A 455 -15.10 12.21 -4.18
CA GLY A 455 -14.09 11.26 -4.68
C GLY A 455 -12.85 11.11 -3.80
N PHE A 456 -12.72 11.91 -2.73
CA PHE A 456 -11.67 11.75 -1.72
C PHE A 456 -12.22 11.10 -0.44
N ASP A 457 -11.31 10.50 0.34
CA ASP A 457 -11.66 9.90 1.63
C ASP A 457 -12.18 10.98 2.60
N PRO A 458 -13.41 10.82 3.15
CA PRO A 458 -13.98 11.83 4.03
C PRO A 458 -13.22 12.08 5.31
N CYS A 459 -12.60 11.04 5.88
CA CYS A 459 -11.83 11.17 7.11
C CYS A 459 -10.52 11.94 6.86
N ASP A 460 -9.84 11.67 5.75
CA ASP A 460 -8.63 12.38 5.36
C ASP A 460 -8.86 13.88 5.17
N ILE A 461 -9.84 14.24 4.32
CA ILE A 461 -10.14 15.64 4.01
C ILE A 461 -10.74 16.34 5.23
N GLY A 462 -11.61 15.66 5.98
CA GLY A 462 -12.16 16.18 7.22
C GLY A 462 -11.06 16.49 8.24
N ALA A 463 -10.10 15.58 8.43
CA ALA A 463 -8.93 15.80 9.29
C ALA A 463 -8.08 16.98 8.80
N LEU A 464 -7.87 17.08 7.48
CA LEU A 464 -7.11 18.17 6.87
C LEU A 464 -7.76 19.53 7.11
N ILE A 465 -9.07 19.64 6.89
CA ILE A 465 -9.84 20.87 7.15
C ILE A 465 -9.74 21.23 8.64
N LEU A 466 -9.92 20.25 9.53
CA LEU A 466 -9.84 20.46 10.98
C LEU A 466 -8.44 20.90 11.43
N ALA A 467 -7.39 20.48 10.74
CA ALA A 467 -5.99 20.73 11.09
C ALA A 467 -5.54 22.20 10.98
N PHE A 468 -6.40 23.11 10.48
CA PHE A 468 -6.11 24.55 10.57
C PHE A 468 -5.94 25.06 12.00
N ARG A 469 -6.57 24.39 12.98
CA ARG A 469 -6.36 24.66 14.41
C ARG A 469 -5.53 23.55 15.05
N TYR A 470 -4.67 23.93 15.99
CA TYR A 470 -3.94 22.94 16.78
C TYR A 470 -4.92 22.22 17.72
N ARG A 471 -5.21 20.96 17.43
CA ARG A 471 -6.23 20.16 18.15
C ARG A 471 -5.57 19.08 18.99
N ARG A 472 -6.15 18.76 20.15
CA ARG A 472 -5.67 17.65 20.99
C ARG A 472 -6.06 16.32 20.34
N ILE A 473 -5.07 15.48 20.02
CA ILE A 473 -5.32 14.10 19.63
C ILE A 473 -5.68 13.31 20.89
N SER A 474 -6.97 12.99 21.06
CA SER A 474 -7.36 11.97 22.03
C SER A 474 -6.95 10.63 21.45
N VAL A 475 -5.78 10.13 21.84
CA VAL A 475 -5.51 8.70 21.71
C VAL A 475 -6.64 8.02 22.47
N GLY A 476 -7.52 7.32 21.76
CA GLY A 476 -8.56 6.54 22.39
C GLY A 476 -7.86 5.71 23.45
N LYS A 477 -8.14 6.01 24.73
CA LYS A 477 -7.84 5.02 25.75
C LYS A 477 -8.73 3.87 25.35
N ASP A 478 -8.16 2.87 24.68
CA ASP A 478 -8.81 1.59 24.49
C ASP A 478 -9.43 1.27 25.83
N LYS A 479 -10.76 1.26 25.86
CA LYS A 479 -11.49 0.90 27.06
C LYS A 479 -11.11 -0.55 27.29
N GLY A 480 -10.05 -0.75 28.08
CA GLY A 480 -9.62 -2.07 28.50
C GLY A 480 -10.85 -2.79 28.98
N HIS A 481 -11.09 -3.98 28.44
CA HIS A 481 -12.10 -4.93 28.86
C HIS A 481 -11.81 -5.41 30.31
N SER A 482 -11.77 -4.49 31.28
CA SER A 482 -11.56 -4.77 32.70
C SER A 482 -12.84 -4.60 33.51
N ASP A 483 -14.01 -4.80 32.89
CA ASP A 483 -15.27 -5.04 33.59
C ASP A 483 -15.69 -6.51 33.36
N LEU A 484 -14.91 -7.44 33.91
CA LEU A 484 -15.43 -8.76 34.27
C LEU A 484 -15.99 -8.64 35.69
N PRO A 485 -17.26 -9.02 35.94
CA PRO A 485 -17.86 -8.91 37.26
C PRO A 485 -17.12 -9.79 38.27
N ALA A 486 -16.61 -9.16 39.33
CA ALA A 486 -16.04 -9.84 40.49
C ALA A 486 -17.16 -10.61 41.21
N GLY A 487 -17.22 -11.94 41.02
CA GLY A 487 -18.30 -12.69 41.62
C GLY A 487 -18.23 -14.21 41.56
N ILE A 488 -17.09 -14.85 41.88
CA ILE A 488 -17.07 -16.22 42.44
C ILE A 488 -15.88 -16.33 43.41
N ARG A 489 -16.15 -16.43 44.72
CA ARG A 489 -15.22 -16.98 45.71
C ARG A 489 -15.62 -18.44 45.98
N PRO A 490 -14.70 -19.42 45.95
CA PRO A 490 -15.00 -20.75 46.45
C PRO A 490 -14.84 -20.80 47.97
N SER A 491 -15.80 -21.46 48.61
CA SER A 491 -15.71 -22.05 49.95
C SER A 491 -14.74 -23.21 49.99
#